data_AF-A0A355KWL8-F1
#
_entry.id   AF-A0A355KWL8-F1
#
_cell.length_a   1.000
_cell.length_b   1.000
_cell.length_c   1.000
_cell.angle_alpha   90.00
_cell.angle_beta   90.00
_cell.angle_gamma   90.00
#
_symmetry.space_group_name_H-M   'P 1'
#
loop_
_entity.id
_entity.type
_entity.pdbx_description
1 polymer ?
#
loop_
_entity_poly.entity_id
_entity_poly.type
_entity_poly.pdbx_seq_one_letter_code
_entity_poly.pdbx_strand_id
1 'polypeptide(L)' 'NDELYWKDIISNLRLVGYDYAISIEHEDSLMSQNEGLTKAVQTLKNALITESTTDMWWA' A
#
# COMPACT_ATOMS: atom_id res chain seq x y z
N ASN A 1 -8.78 -7.18 -6.24
CA ASN A 1 -7.40 -7.22 -5.70
C ASN A 1 -7.49 -7.42 -4.22
N ASP A 2 -6.85 -8.47 -3.72
CA ASP A 2 -6.74 -8.75 -2.29
C ASP A 2 -5.51 -8.04 -1.69
N GLU A 3 -5.26 -8.25 -0.41
CA GLU A 3 -4.15 -7.60 0.30
C GLU A 3 -2.78 -8.04 -0.20
N LEU A 4 -2.64 -9.30 -0.65
CA LEU A 4 -1.38 -9.83 -1.18
C LEU A 4 -0.93 -9.06 -2.43
N TYR A 5 -1.87 -8.80 -3.35
CA TYR A 5 -1.60 -7.99 -4.53
C TYR A 5 -1.00 -6.62 -4.20
N TRP A 6 -1.53 -5.93 -3.17
CA TRP A 6 -1.01 -4.63 -2.76
C TRP A 6 0.34 -4.72 -2.07
N LYS A 7 0.58 -5.77 -1.26
CA LYS A 7 1.89 -6.04 -0.65
C LYS A 7 2.97 -6.26 -1.70
N ASP A 8 2.65 -6.95 -2.80
CA ASP A 8 3.57 -7.15 -3.92
C ASP A 8 3.92 -5.83 -4.61
N ILE A 9 2.93 -4.96 -4.85
CA ILE A 9 3.17 -3.62 -5.42
C ILE A 9 4.08 -2.79 -4.50
N ILE A 10 3.75 -2.69 -3.21
CA ILE A 10 4.55 -1.91 -2.26
C ILE A 10 5.98 -2.45 -2.17
N SER A 11 6.16 -3.78 -2.16
CA SER A 11 7.48 -4.40 -2.14
C SER A 11 8.31 -4.02 -3.36
N ASN A 12 7.71 -4.05 -4.56
CA ASN A 12 8.39 -3.66 -5.79
C ASN A 12 8.74 -2.16 -5.81
N LEU A 13 7.84 -1.28 -5.35
CA LEU A 13 8.11 0.15 -5.20
C LEU A 13 9.29 0.39 -4.24
N ARG A 14 9.35 -0.35 -3.14
CA ARG A 14 10.46 -0.28 -2.18
C ARG A 14 11.78 -0.73 -2.80
N LEU A 15 11.77 -1.81 -3.58
CA LEU A 15 12.98 -2.33 -4.27
C LEU A 15 13.57 -1.33 -5.26
N VAL A 16 12.74 -0.54 -5.93
CA VAL A 16 13.21 0.50 -6.87
C VAL A 16 13.48 1.84 -6.19
N GLY A 17 13.38 1.92 -4.87
CA GLY A 17 13.69 3.13 -4.09
C GLY A 17 12.62 4.22 -4.17
N TYR A 18 11.37 3.88 -4.52
CA TYR A 18 10.28 4.85 -4.48
C TYR A 18 9.93 5.19 -3.02
N ASP A 19 9.99 6.48 -2.67
CA ASP A 19 9.81 6.99 -1.30
C ASP A 19 8.77 8.12 -1.21
N TYR A 20 7.95 8.27 -2.26
CA TYR A 20 6.95 9.33 -2.35
C TYR A 20 5.53 8.84 -2.03
N ALA A 21 4.54 9.74 -2.16
CA ALA A 21 3.15 9.45 -1.85
C ALA A 21 2.55 8.33 -2.71
N ILE A 22 1.68 7.53 -2.11
CA ILE A 22 0.75 6.65 -2.82
C ILE A 22 -0.59 7.37 -2.88
N SER A 23 -0.98 7.80 -4.08
CA SER A 23 -2.27 8.47 -4.30
C SER A 23 -3.39 7.43 -4.41
N ILE A 24 -4.58 7.77 -3.93
CA ILE A 24 -5.79 6.96 -4.07
C ILE A 24 -6.75 7.70 -4.98
N GLU A 25 -7.15 7.03 -6.06
CA GLU A 25 -8.29 7.42 -6.89
C GLU A 25 -9.45 6.48 -6.58
N HIS A 26 -10.59 7.04 -6.17
CA HIS A 26 -11.75 6.26 -5.77
C HIS A 26 -12.96 6.61 -6.63
N GLU A 27 -13.40 5.65 -7.44
CA GLU A 27 -14.63 5.70 -8.23
C GLU A 27 -15.44 4.44 -7.99
N ASP A 28 -16.59 4.57 -7.33
CA ASP A 28 -17.46 3.44 -6.99
C ASP A 28 -18.92 3.92 -6.96
N SER A 29 -19.83 3.14 -7.53
CA SER A 29 -21.26 3.45 -7.59
C SER A 29 -22.07 2.90 -6.42
N LEU A 30 -21.48 2.02 -5.61
CA LEU A 30 -22.12 1.29 -4.52
C LEU A 30 -21.75 1.87 -3.15
N MET A 31 -20.52 2.32 -2.97
CA MET A 31 -20.03 2.94 -1.74
C MET A 31 -20.12 4.46 -1.79
N SER A 32 -20.33 5.08 -0.63
CA SER A 32 -20.07 6.52 -0.50
C SER A 32 -18.58 6.81 -0.64
N GLN A 33 -18.23 8.02 -1.09
CA GLN A 33 -16.83 8.45 -1.24
C GLN A 33 -16.02 8.23 0.04
N ASN A 34 -16.59 8.57 1.20
CA ASN A 34 -15.91 8.42 2.49
C ASN A 34 -15.72 6.96 2.89
N GLU A 35 -16.72 6.11 2.67
CA GLU A 35 -16.62 4.69 3.00
C GLU A 35 -15.55 4.00 2.15
N GLY A 36 -15.59 4.22 0.84
CA GLY A 36 -14.64 3.64 -0.09
C GLY A 36 -13.22 4.13 0.15
N LEU A 37 -13.03 5.44 0.33
CA LEU A 37 -11.72 6.02 0.66
C LEU A 37 -11.19 5.48 1.99
N THR A 38 -12.02 5.39 3.02
CA THR A 38 -11.60 4.88 4.34
C THR A 38 -11.11 3.43 4.25
N LYS A 39 -11.85 2.57 3.53
CA LYS A 39 -11.45 1.17 3.32
C LYS A 39 -10.16 1.08 2.50
N ALA A 40 -10.03 1.87 1.44
CA ALA A 40 -8.81 1.91 0.63
C ALA A 40 -7.58 2.32 1.46
N VAL A 41 -7.70 3.35 2.30
CA VAL A 41 -6.64 3.77 3.23
C VAL A 41 -6.27 2.65 4.20
N GLN A 42 -7.26 1.93 4.76
CA GLN A 42 -7.00 0.81 5.67
C GLN A 42 -6.25 -0.33 4.96
N THR A 43 -6.68 -0.71 3.75
CA THR A 43 -6.01 -1.73 2.94
C THR A 43 -4.55 -1.35 2.66
N LEU A 44 -4.30 -0.12 2.20
CA LEU A 44 -2.94 0.31 1.89
C LEU A 44 -2.07 0.41 3.14
N LYS A 45 -2.60 0.90 4.27
CA LYS A 45 -1.85 0.94 5.55
C LYS A 45 -1.36 -0.44 5.99
N ASN A 46 -2.13 -1.50 5.75
CA ASN A 46 -1.71 -2.87 6.06
C ASN A 46 -0.61 -3.39 5.11
N ALA A 47 -0.49 -2.82 3.91
CA ALA A 47 0.51 -3.20 2.91
C ALA A 47 1.82 -2.39 3.00
N LEU A 48 1.78 -1.19 3.57
CA LEU A 48 2.93 -0.29 3.66
C LEU A 48 4.09 -0.87 4.50
N ILE A 49 5.30 -0.71 4.01
CA ILE A 49 6.55 -0.97 4.73
C ILE A 49 7.07 0.36 5.26
N THR A 50 7.04 0.55 6.57
CA THR A 50 7.40 1.84 7.20
C THR A 50 8.79 1.83 7.83
N GLU A 51 9.35 0.66 8.10
CA GLU A 51 10.70 0.54 8.63
C GLU A 51 11.76 0.72 7.53
N SER A 52 12.89 1.27 7.92
CA SER A 52 14.08 1.29 7.07
C SER A 52 14.54 -0.13 6.77
N THR A 53 15.01 -0.35 5.55
CA THR A 53 15.69 -1.60 5.22
C THR A 53 16.92 -1.75 6.12
N THR A 54 16.94 -2.83 6.91
CA THR A 54 18.09 -3.22 7.72
C THR A 54 18.99 -4.17 6.94
N ASP A 55 20.22 -4.36 7.41
CA ASP A 55 21.09 -5.40 6.88
C ASP A 55 20.45 -6.79 7.04
N MET A 56 20.77 -7.69 6.12
CA MET A 56 20.30 -9.08 6.22
C MET A 56 20.84 -9.71 7.49
N TRP A 57 19.95 -9.98 8.43
CA TRP A 57 20.32 -10.56 9.71
C TRP A 57 20.58 -12.08 9.65
N TRP A 58 20.22 -12.70 8.52
CA TRP A 58 20.37 -14.14 8.26
C TRP A 58 21.46 -14.47 7.22
N ALA A 59 22.18 -13.49 6.70
CA ALA A 59 23.23 -13.70 5.71
C ALA A 59 24.56 -14.07 6.36
#